data_AF-A0A3D5ZKF5-F1
#
_entry.id   AF-A0A3D5ZKF5-F1
#
_cell.length_a   1.000
_cell.length_b   1.000
_cell.length_c   1.000
_cell.angle_alpha   90.00
_cell.angle_beta   90.00
_cell.angle_gamma   90.00
#
_symmetry.space_group_name_H-M   'P 1'
#
loop_
_entity.id
_entity.type
_entity.pdbx_description
1 polymer ?
#
loop_
_entity_poly.entity_id
_entity_poly.type
_entity_poly.pdbx_seq_one_letter_code
_entity_poly.pdbx_strand_id
1 'polypeptide(L)'
;MVQWLKYFFGNFFNKKYAEQSAKRSYCNGLLSFLLAMILLLVLFATMAMAAFPAYYDNSQEFSAYYRGLFDGDNALSLSIVDGKADLTVAGNDSKKVINTYLDEQDKGMFSDGKYNLVVDVRDISALYNDCTVNYVNRSDKKKVIDYDKYMSLSDNEKRNYYVSVICGNEVLQIDEEKINTYVEFVVQNGSDNAKNKLNAFVTDGKVAEENYGKVYELYFNARYNTKAPSMRDYYIDTYLATDSTGASVYNNYVVLLKDIALFSWRTDNGQSVSVSGYYGKTRLTVNGTDLENADKLVKNMYAANSEAVWINYFLYMTRAALTAAFAWVLIPLLFTVIGFICKSPSLGNFGGVFKTVGGFWLGAICPTVLWTVVASFLLNQTYVFYLGVALTLATMLVRTLIHYIPIAVTENKQYKAQQAKNDNA
;
A
#
# COMPACT_ATOMS: atom_id res chain seq x y z
N MET A 1 -35.03 -22.63 7.11
CA MET A 1 -33.59 -22.34 7.30
C MET A 1 -32.67 -23.25 6.47
N VAL A 2 -32.71 -24.58 6.64
CA VAL A 2 -31.84 -25.53 5.90
C VAL A 2 -31.94 -25.42 4.37
N GLN A 3 -33.15 -25.29 3.81
CA GLN A 3 -33.35 -25.12 2.37
C GLN A 3 -32.76 -23.81 1.82
N TRP A 4 -32.76 -22.76 2.65
CA TRP A 4 -32.15 -21.48 2.29
C TRP A 4 -30.62 -21.61 2.27
N LEU A 5 -30.01 -22.29 3.24
CA LEU A 5 -28.56 -22.57 3.24
C LEU A 5 -28.13 -23.43 2.04
N LYS A 6 -28.90 -24.48 1.71
CA LYS A 6 -28.65 -25.32 0.53
C LYS A 6 -28.69 -24.51 -0.76
N TYR A 7 -29.64 -23.58 -0.88
CA TYR A 7 -29.65 -22.62 -1.99
C TYR A 7 -28.44 -21.70 -1.95
N PHE A 8 -28.16 -21.08 -0.80
CA PHE A 8 -27.15 -20.03 -0.66
C PHE A 8 -25.72 -20.51 -0.98
N PHE A 9 -25.34 -21.69 -0.50
CA PHE A 9 -24.04 -22.30 -0.80
C PHE A 9 -24.05 -23.16 -2.07
N GLY A 10 -25.21 -23.69 -2.46
CA GLY A 10 -25.33 -24.65 -3.56
C GLY A 10 -25.73 -24.05 -4.91
N ASN A 11 -26.15 -22.79 -4.99
CA ASN A 11 -26.59 -22.15 -6.25
C ASN A 11 -25.49 -22.15 -7.32
N PHE A 12 -24.23 -21.95 -6.91
CA PHE A 12 -23.09 -21.97 -7.80
C PHE A 12 -22.84 -23.39 -8.33
N PHE A 13 -23.01 -24.43 -7.52
CA PHE A 13 -22.68 -25.80 -7.94
C PHE A 13 -23.85 -26.56 -8.57
N ASN A 14 -25.10 -26.13 -8.36
CA ASN A 14 -26.28 -26.90 -8.74
C ASN A 14 -27.29 -26.06 -9.52
N LYS A 15 -27.60 -26.50 -10.75
CA LYS A 15 -28.57 -25.86 -11.64
C LYS A 15 -29.96 -25.71 -10.99
N LYS A 16 -30.44 -26.72 -10.25
CA LYS A 16 -31.74 -26.68 -9.55
C LYS A 16 -31.83 -25.56 -8.52
N TYR A 17 -30.72 -25.23 -7.85
CA TYR A 17 -30.68 -24.12 -6.90
C TYR A 17 -30.51 -22.78 -7.63
N ALA A 18 -29.72 -22.73 -8.69
CA ALA A 18 -29.59 -21.53 -9.53
C ALA A 18 -30.95 -21.07 -10.12
N GLU A 19 -31.77 -22.00 -10.61
CA GLU A 19 -33.10 -21.69 -11.17
C GLU A 19 -34.10 -21.12 -10.15
N GLN A 20 -33.86 -21.34 -8.84
CA GLN A 20 -34.69 -20.74 -7.80
C GLN A 20 -34.41 -19.25 -7.61
N SER A 21 -33.25 -18.75 -8.08
CA SER A 21 -32.78 -17.39 -7.77
C SER A 21 -33.74 -16.29 -8.23
N ALA A 22 -34.40 -16.47 -9.37
CA ALA A 22 -35.37 -15.49 -9.88
C ALA A 22 -36.52 -15.21 -8.88
N LYS A 23 -36.93 -16.24 -8.12
CA LYS A 23 -38.00 -16.18 -7.11
C LYS A 23 -37.50 -15.74 -5.73
N ARG A 24 -36.19 -15.54 -5.54
CA ARG A 24 -35.59 -15.15 -4.26
C ARG A 24 -35.39 -13.63 -4.18
N SER A 25 -35.06 -13.15 -2.98
CA SER A 25 -34.73 -11.74 -2.75
C SER A 25 -33.37 -11.36 -3.34
N TYR A 26 -33.24 -10.13 -3.83
CA TYR A 26 -31.97 -9.51 -4.23
C TYR A 26 -30.93 -9.49 -3.11
N CYS A 27 -31.37 -9.46 -1.85
CA CYS A 27 -30.48 -9.50 -0.68
C CYS A 27 -29.62 -10.75 -0.64
N ASN A 28 -30.04 -11.87 -1.23
CA ASN A 28 -29.20 -13.06 -1.30
C ASN A 28 -27.98 -12.83 -2.20
N GLY A 29 -28.16 -12.19 -3.36
CA GLY A 29 -27.05 -11.87 -4.25
C GLY A 29 -26.12 -10.84 -3.62
N LEU A 30 -26.67 -9.82 -2.97
CA LEU A 30 -25.87 -8.82 -2.24
C LEU A 30 -25.06 -9.47 -1.11
N LEU A 31 -25.69 -10.35 -0.33
CA LEU A 31 -25.00 -11.07 0.75
C LEU A 31 -23.90 -11.99 0.20
N SER A 32 -24.18 -12.75 -0.88
CA SER A 32 -23.17 -13.59 -1.54
C SER A 32 -21.98 -12.76 -2.04
N PHE A 33 -22.24 -11.58 -2.61
CA PHE A 33 -21.22 -10.66 -3.07
C PHE A 33 -20.38 -10.10 -1.92
N LEU A 34 -21.01 -9.55 -0.87
CA LEU A 34 -20.30 -8.97 0.27
C LEU A 34 -19.46 -10.01 1.00
N LEU A 35 -20.01 -11.22 1.23
CA LEU A 35 -19.25 -12.31 1.84
C LEU A 35 -18.07 -12.74 0.96
N ALA A 36 -18.25 -12.84 -0.36
CA ALA A 36 -17.14 -13.11 -1.27
C ALA A 36 -16.02 -12.07 -1.13
N MET A 37 -16.35 -10.77 -1.11
CA MET A 37 -15.36 -9.70 -0.98
C MET A 37 -14.66 -9.72 0.38
N ILE A 38 -15.38 -9.94 1.48
CA ILE A 38 -14.80 -10.05 2.83
C ILE A 38 -13.87 -11.26 2.91
N LEU A 39 -14.29 -12.42 2.40
CA LEU A 39 -13.46 -13.63 2.41
C LEU A 39 -12.20 -13.46 1.57
N LEU A 40 -12.30 -12.83 0.39
CA LEU A 40 -11.13 -12.52 -0.43
C LEU A 40 -10.19 -11.53 0.27
N LEU A 41 -10.72 -10.48 0.92
CA LEU A 41 -9.92 -9.55 1.72
C LEU A 41 -9.13 -10.28 2.81
N VAL A 42 -9.82 -11.11 3.61
CA VAL A 42 -9.21 -11.90 4.68
C VAL A 42 -8.17 -12.85 4.12
N LEU A 43 -8.48 -13.54 3.02
CA LEU A 43 -7.58 -14.49 2.38
C LEU A 43 -6.30 -13.81 1.88
N PHE A 44 -6.42 -12.72 1.09
CA PHE A 44 -5.24 -12.06 0.54
C PHE A 44 -4.36 -11.45 1.63
N ALA A 45 -4.95 -10.79 2.63
CA ALA A 45 -4.19 -10.20 3.73
C ALA A 45 -3.50 -11.28 4.58
N THR A 46 -4.20 -12.36 4.95
CA THR A 46 -3.61 -13.42 5.79
C THR A 46 -2.53 -14.19 5.05
N MET A 47 -2.72 -14.50 3.76
CA MET A 47 -1.73 -15.22 2.97
C MET A 47 -0.49 -14.37 2.67
N ALA A 48 -0.65 -13.07 2.43
CA ALA A 48 0.48 -12.14 2.32
C ALA A 48 1.32 -12.11 3.60
N MET A 49 0.67 -12.17 4.77
CA MET A 49 1.38 -12.24 6.05
C MET A 49 2.05 -13.60 6.28
N ALA A 50 1.35 -14.69 5.99
CA ALA A 50 1.87 -16.04 6.18
C ALA A 50 3.05 -16.37 5.25
N ALA A 51 3.08 -15.81 4.04
CA ALA A 51 4.13 -16.07 3.07
C ALA A 51 5.41 -15.27 3.29
N PHE A 52 5.34 -14.10 3.96
CA PHE A 52 6.52 -13.24 4.14
C PHE A 52 7.71 -13.95 4.81
N PRO A 53 7.55 -14.70 5.92
CA PRO A 53 8.66 -15.44 6.51
C PRO A 53 9.32 -16.40 5.52
N ALA A 54 8.53 -17.08 4.68
CA ALA A 54 9.06 -17.99 3.67
C ALA A 54 9.84 -17.25 2.57
N TYR A 55 9.43 -16.04 2.19
CA TYR A 55 10.22 -15.22 1.26
C TYR A 55 11.57 -14.83 1.86
N TYR A 56 11.58 -14.42 3.12
CA TYR A 56 12.80 -14.10 3.83
C TYR A 56 13.73 -15.33 3.96
N ASP A 57 13.17 -16.48 4.35
CA ASP A 57 13.93 -17.73 4.53
C ASP A 57 14.52 -18.27 3.22
N ASN A 58 13.90 -17.95 2.07
CA ASN A 58 14.41 -18.25 0.72
C ASN A 58 15.22 -17.09 0.10
N SER A 59 15.88 -16.30 0.94
CA SER A 59 16.76 -15.19 0.55
C SER A 59 18.11 -15.33 1.25
N GLN A 60 18.83 -16.42 0.95
CA GLN A 60 20.07 -16.78 1.66
C GLN A 60 21.15 -15.70 1.52
N GLU A 61 21.27 -15.11 0.34
CA GLU A 61 22.26 -14.05 0.09
C GLU A 61 21.98 -12.79 0.92
N PHE A 62 20.71 -12.36 0.97
CA PHE A 62 20.32 -11.20 1.77
C PHE A 62 20.47 -11.46 3.26
N SER A 63 20.02 -12.62 3.75
CA SER A 63 20.16 -12.99 5.16
C SER A 63 21.63 -13.12 5.59
N ALA A 64 22.50 -13.65 4.71
CA ALA A 64 23.94 -13.69 4.95
C ALA A 64 24.56 -12.29 5.06
N TYR A 65 24.25 -11.39 4.11
CA TYR A 65 24.66 -9.99 4.18
C TYR A 65 24.18 -9.33 5.48
N TYR A 66 22.88 -9.45 5.78
CA TYR A 66 22.28 -8.77 6.92
C TYR A 66 22.82 -9.26 8.27
N ARG A 67 23.02 -10.58 8.43
CA ARG A 67 23.68 -11.14 9.61
C ARG A 67 25.14 -10.70 9.70
N GLY A 68 25.84 -10.65 8.57
CA GLY A 68 27.22 -10.20 8.49
C GLY A 68 27.45 -8.77 8.99
N LEU A 69 26.42 -7.90 8.96
CA LEU A 69 26.51 -6.57 9.56
C LEU A 69 26.73 -6.60 11.09
N PHE A 70 26.32 -7.67 11.76
CA PHE A 70 26.40 -7.81 13.22
C PHE A 70 27.54 -8.74 13.66
N ASP A 71 28.36 -9.23 12.73
CA ASP A 71 29.45 -10.17 12.99
C ASP A 71 30.81 -9.56 12.58
N GLY A 72 31.89 -9.98 13.26
CA GLY A 72 33.27 -9.56 12.97
C GLY A 72 33.72 -8.22 13.58
N ASP A 73 34.86 -7.72 13.07
CA ASP A 73 35.63 -6.63 13.70
C ASP A 73 34.94 -5.26 13.68
N ASN A 74 34.05 -5.04 12.71
CA ASN A 74 33.24 -3.82 12.57
C ASN A 74 31.77 -4.07 12.91
N ALA A 75 31.47 -5.11 13.69
CA ALA A 75 30.10 -5.52 13.99
C ALA A 75 29.25 -4.37 14.54
N LEU A 76 28.04 -4.27 14.02
CA LEU A 76 26.98 -3.46 14.60
C LEU A 76 26.40 -4.15 15.83
N SER A 77 25.94 -3.34 16.78
CA SER A 77 25.04 -3.79 17.84
C SER A 77 23.84 -2.86 17.87
N LEU A 78 22.66 -3.43 17.60
CA LEU A 78 21.39 -2.72 17.54
C LEU A 78 20.54 -3.10 18.74
N SER A 79 20.08 -2.12 19.50
CA SER A 79 19.15 -2.30 20.62
C SER A 79 17.84 -1.61 20.31
N ILE A 80 16.73 -2.35 20.36
CA ILE A 80 15.40 -1.83 20.14
C ILE A 80 14.64 -1.89 21.46
N VAL A 81 14.22 -0.72 21.93
CA VAL A 81 13.43 -0.56 23.16
C VAL A 81 12.25 0.36 22.88
N ASP A 82 11.05 -0.11 23.19
CA ASP A 82 9.80 0.64 23.05
C ASP A 82 9.61 1.27 21.65
N GLY A 83 9.97 0.49 20.61
CA GLY A 83 9.87 0.88 19.20
C GLY A 83 10.95 1.83 18.71
N LYS A 84 12.00 2.06 19.51
CA LYS A 84 13.13 2.92 19.16
C LYS A 84 14.43 2.12 19.14
N ALA A 85 15.13 2.19 18.03
CA ALA A 85 16.45 1.65 17.83
C ALA A 85 17.53 2.61 18.34
N ASP A 86 18.57 2.03 18.94
CA ASP A 86 19.86 2.65 19.16
C ASP A 86 20.96 1.75 18.58
N LEU A 87 22.06 2.36 18.16
CA LEU A 87 23.18 1.71 17.50
C LEU A 87 24.47 1.97 18.27
N THR A 88 25.28 0.93 18.39
CA THR A 88 26.72 1.03 18.60
C THR A 88 27.46 0.28 17.48
N VAL A 89 28.68 0.74 17.19
CA VAL A 89 29.58 0.11 16.22
C VAL A 89 30.83 -0.30 16.97
N ALA A 90 31.30 -1.54 16.76
CA ALA A 90 32.54 -2.00 17.38
C ALA A 90 33.68 -0.99 17.14
N GLY A 91 34.32 -0.55 18.23
CA GLY A 91 35.39 0.45 18.19
C GLY A 91 34.94 1.92 18.05
N ASN A 92 33.63 2.20 17.90
CA ASN A 92 33.10 3.56 17.87
C ASN A 92 31.65 3.66 18.37
N ASP A 93 31.47 3.70 19.69
CA ASP A 93 30.15 3.79 20.34
C ASP A 93 29.42 5.13 20.10
N SER A 94 30.13 6.15 19.60
CA SER A 94 29.55 7.45 19.28
C SER A 94 28.89 7.51 17.89
N LYS A 95 29.11 6.50 17.04
CA LYS A 95 28.61 6.51 15.68
C LYS A 95 27.11 6.24 15.64
N LYS A 96 26.34 7.26 15.24
CA LYS A 96 24.87 7.23 15.13
C LYS A 96 24.35 7.28 13.70
N VAL A 97 25.24 7.53 12.74
CA VAL A 97 24.93 7.63 11.31
C VAL A 97 25.91 6.77 10.53
N ILE A 98 25.39 5.97 9.61
CA ILE A 98 26.13 5.20 8.61
C ILE A 98 25.45 5.45 7.27
N ASN A 99 26.19 5.73 6.21
CA ASN A 99 25.63 5.81 4.86
C ASN A 99 26.63 5.39 3.78
N THR A 100 26.53 4.13 3.38
CA THR A 100 27.38 3.52 2.33
C THR A 100 27.22 4.13 0.94
N TYR A 101 26.16 4.91 0.68
CA TYR A 101 25.99 5.62 -0.59
C TYR A 101 26.75 6.95 -0.65
N LEU A 102 27.05 7.54 0.51
CA LEU A 102 27.61 8.89 0.60
C LEU A 102 29.02 8.92 1.21
N ASP A 103 29.40 7.89 1.97
CA ASP A 103 30.67 7.81 2.66
C ASP A 103 31.44 6.53 2.22
N GLU A 104 32.63 6.73 1.66
CA GLU A 104 33.46 5.62 1.15
C GLU A 104 34.08 4.77 2.27
N GLN A 105 34.28 5.32 3.47
CA GLN A 105 34.71 4.53 4.63
C GLN A 105 33.58 3.60 5.09
N ASP A 106 32.36 4.12 5.17
CA ASP A 106 31.17 3.30 5.47
C ASP A 106 30.98 2.21 4.44
N LYS A 107 31.08 2.56 3.16
CA LYS A 107 30.96 1.62 2.05
C LYS A 107 31.98 0.48 2.15
N GLY A 108 33.24 0.80 2.46
CA GLY A 108 34.28 -0.21 2.65
C GLY A 108 34.05 -1.15 3.84
N MET A 109 33.24 -0.74 4.83
CA MET A 109 32.95 -1.53 6.03
C MET A 109 31.62 -2.30 5.95
N PHE A 110 30.59 -1.73 5.33
CA PHE A 110 29.21 -2.20 5.46
C PHE A 110 28.52 -2.52 4.13
N SER A 111 29.21 -2.37 3.00
CA SER A 111 28.74 -2.85 1.70
C SER A 111 29.52 -4.09 1.27
N ASP A 112 28.83 -5.06 0.67
CA ASP A 112 29.45 -6.21 -0.01
C ASP A 112 29.58 -5.99 -1.53
N GLY A 113 29.37 -4.74 -2.00
CA GLY A 113 29.32 -4.37 -3.40
C GLY A 113 27.96 -4.60 -4.08
N LYS A 114 27.06 -5.38 -3.47
CA LYS A 114 25.69 -5.60 -3.94
C LYS A 114 24.67 -4.89 -3.06
N TYR A 115 24.79 -5.07 -1.75
CA TYR A 115 23.93 -4.49 -0.74
C TYR A 115 24.57 -3.27 -0.09
N ASN A 116 23.72 -2.31 0.27
CA ASN A 116 24.13 -1.06 0.89
C ASN A 116 23.42 -0.87 2.23
N LEU A 117 24.12 -0.28 3.18
CA LEU A 117 23.62 0.05 4.51
C LEU A 117 23.47 1.56 4.68
N VAL A 118 22.34 1.93 5.27
CA VAL A 118 22.08 3.27 5.81
C VAL A 118 21.55 3.10 7.22
N VAL A 119 22.14 3.79 8.18
CA VAL A 119 21.65 3.85 9.56
C VAL A 119 21.58 5.30 9.99
N ASP A 120 20.46 5.71 10.57
CA ASP A 120 20.34 6.98 11.29
C ASP A 120 19.42 6.82 12.49
N VAL A 121 20.03 6.59 13.66
CA VAL A 121 19.33 6.40 14.94
C VAL A 121 19.22 7.70 15.75
N ARG A 122 19.60 8.85 15.18
CA ARG A 122 19.27 10.16 15.76
C ARG A 122 17.75 10.33 15.77
N ASP A 123 17.24 11.34 16.49
CA ASP A 123 15.79 11.61 16.50
C ASP A 123 15.31 12.22 15.18
N ILE A 124 15.35 11.43 14.10
CA ILE A 124 15.10 11.86 12.73
C ILE A 124 13.67 12.35 12.48
N SER A 125 12.72 12.05 13.38
CA SER A 125 11.39 12.67 13.41
C SER A 125 11.40 14.13 13.83
N ALA A 126 12.40 14.52 14.63
CA ALA A 126 12.58 15.86 15.20
C ALA A 126 13.77 16.60 14.59
N LEU A 127 14.52 15.97 13.68
CA LEU A 127 15.51 16.62 12.82
C LEU A 127 14.86 16.97 11.49
N TYR A 128 15.04 18.21 11.03
CA TYR A 128 14.48 18.69 9.77
C TYR A 128 15.52 18.68 8.67
N ASN A 129 15.09 18.48 7.42
CA ASN A 129 15.97 18.58 6.27
C ASN A 129 16.17 20.03 5.87
N ASP A 130 17.35 20.32 5.32
CA ASP A 130 17.50 21.47 4.45
C ASP A 130 16.87 21.16 3.08
N CYS A 131 15.86 21.94 2.70
CA CYS A 131 15.05 21.67 1.52
C CYS A 131 14.85 22.93 0.68
N THR A 132 14.87 22.73 -0.63
CA THR A 132 14.41 23.72 -1.59
C THR A 132 12.91 23.56 -1.81
N VAL A 133 12.15 24.63 -1.54
CA VAL A 133 10.70 24.66 -1.78
C VAL A 133 10.41 25.49 -3.03
N ASN A 134 9.73 24.87 -3.99
CA ASN A 134 9.34 25.47 -5.26
C ASN A 134 7.85 25.33 -5.51
N TYR A 135 7.32 26.12 -6.44
CA TYR A 135 5.95 26.02 -6.96
C TYR A 135 6.00 25.58 -8.41
N VAL A 136 5.41 24.41 -8.71
CA VAL A 136 5.43 23.78 -10.03
C VAL A 136 4.06 23.92 -10.69
N ASN A 137 4.02 24.35 -11.94
CA ASN A 137 2.76 24.46 -12.66
C ASN A 137 2.15 23.08 -12.92
N ARG A 138 0.82 22.97 -12.78
CA ARG A 138 0.08 21.71 -12.92
C ARG A 138 0.06 21.20 -14.36
N SER A 139 -0.03 22.12 -15.33
CA SER A 139 -0.13 21.80 -16.76
C SER A 139 1.24 21.75 -17.44
N ASP A 140 2.19 22.57 -17.00
CA ASP A 140 3.56 22.57 -17.50
C ASP A 140 4.57 22.35 -16.37
N LYS A 141 4.99 21.09 -16.18
CA LYS A 141 5.91 20.69 -15.11
C LYS A 141 7.30 21.35 -15.20
N LYS A 142 7.66 21.96 -16.33
CA LYS A 142 8.94 22.69 -16.50
C LYS A 142 8.87 24.10 -15.94
N LYS A 143 7.66 24.65 -15.74
CA LYS A 143 7.47 25.98 -15.18
C LYS A 143 7.51 25.91 -13.65
N VAL A 144 8.70 26.17 -13.12
CA VAL A 144 9.01 26.17 -11.69
C VAL A 144 9.31 27.60 -11.24
N ILE A 145 8.71 28.05 -10.14
CA ILE A 145 8.91 29.39 -9.56
C ILE A 145 9.16 29.29 -8.05
N ASP A 146 9.85 30.27 -7.49
CA ASP A 146 10.08 30.39 -6.05
C ASP A 146 8.88 31.02 -5.31
N TYR A 147 9.04 31.19 -3.99
CA TYR A 147 8.03 31.77 -3.12
C TYR A 147 7.67 33.21 -3.48
N ASP A 148 8.66 34.09 -3.69
CA ASP A 148 8.42 35.51 -3.90
C ASP A 148 7.66 35.74 -5.22
N LYS A 149 8.06 35.02 -6.27
CA LYS A 149 7.35 35.02 -7.55
C LYS A 149 5.96 34.42 -7.42
N TYR A 150 5.79 33.33 -6.69
CA TYR A 150 4.47 32.76 -6.42
C TYR A 150 3.55 33.76 -5.68
N MET A 151 4.06 34.45 -4.67
CA MET A 151 3.29 35.42 -3.89
C MET A 151 2.86 36.63 -4.72
N SER A 152 3.65 37.02 -5.73
CA SER A 152 3.32 38.08 -6.69
C SER A 152 2.19 37.72 -7.67
N LEU A 153 1.83 36.43 -7.81
CA LEU A 153 0.76 35.99 -8.70
C LEU A 153 -0.62 36.36 -8.15
N SER A 154 -1.57 36.53 -9.07
CA SER A 154 -2.99 36.62 -8.70
C SER A 154 -3.52 35.29 -8.14
N ASP A 155 -4.60 35.34 -7.35
CA ASP A 155 -5.20 34.14 -6.76
C ASP A 155 -5.65 33.10 -7.80
N ASN A 156 -6.08 33.55 -8.99
CA ASN A 156 -6.43 32.65 -10.09
C ASN A 156 -5.21 31.94 -10.68
N GLU A 157 -4.08 32.63 -10.79
CA GLU A 157 -2.83 32.03 -11.30
C GLU A 157 -2.21 31.07 -10.29
N LYS A 158 -2.25 31.39 -9.00
CA LYS A 158 -1.75 30.54 -7.90
C LYS A 158 -2.37 29.14 -7.94
N ARG A 159 -3.66 29.02 -8.27
CA ARG A 159 -4.37 27.73 -8.40
C ARG A 159 -3.74 26.78 -9.42
N ASN A 160 -3.03 27.31 -10.41
CA ASN A 160 -2.34 26.53 -11.42
C ASN A 160 -1.02 25.92 -10.94
N TYR A 161 -0.59 26.19 -9.71
CA TYR A 161 0.63 25.64 -9.14
C TYR A 161 0.34 24.70 -7.96
N TYR A 162 1.33 23.88 -7.63
CA TYR A 162 1.39 23.10 -6.40
C TYR A 162 2.79 23.20 -5.80
N VAL A 163 2.86 23.05 -4.48
CA VAL A 163 4.14 23.09 -3.74
C VAL A 163 4.90 21.80 -4.01
N SER A 164 6.18 21.94 -4.35
CA SER A 164 7.14 20.86 -4.51
C SER A 164 8.28 21.11 -3.53
N VAL A 165 8.52 20.16 -2.65
CA VAL A 165 9.59 20.21 -1.65
C VAL A 165 10.65 19.21 -2.07
N ILE A 166 11.90 19.65 -2.21
CA ILE A 166 13.03 18.80 -2.59
C ILE A 166 14.04 18.90 -1.45
N CYS A 167 14.26 17.78 -0.76
CA CYS A 167 15.11 17.71 0.42
C CYS A 167 16.41 16.99 0.13
N GLY A 168 17.51 17.54 0.66
CA GLY A 168 18.82 16.89 0.64
C GLY A 168 19.01 15.96 1.84
N ASN A 169 20.19 15.34 1.89
CA ASN A 169 20.65 14.48 2.99
C ASN A 169 21.15 15.25 4.22
N GLU A 170 21.09 16.58 4.21
CA GLU A 170 21.63 17.44 5.25
C GLU A 170 20.56 17.85 6.26
N VAL A 171 20.95 17.83 7.54
CA VAL A 171 20.12 18.32 8.64
C VAL A 171 20.16 19.84 8.63
N LEU A 172 18.98 20.46 8.61
CA LEU A 172 18.83 21.90 8.78
C LEU A 172 19.37 22.32 10.16
N GLN A 173 20.42 23.13 10.17
CA GLN A 173 20.89 23.78 11.37
C GLN A 173 19.94 24.94 11.71
N ILE A 174 19.30 24.87 12.88
CA ILE A 174 18.39 25.89 13.39
C ILE A 174 19.06 26.53 14.60
N ASP A 175 19.53 27.76 14.43
CA ASP A 175 20.19 28.58 15.45
C ASP A 175 19.28 29.75 15.91
N GLU A 176 19.74 30.51 16.89
CA GLU A 176 19.00 31.67 17.45
C GLU A 176 18.68 32.72 16.36
N GLU A 177 19.59 32.93 15.39
CA GLU A 177 19.41 33.92 14.32
C GLU A 177 18.26 33.54 13.37
N LYS A 178 18.24 32.28 12.90
CA LYS A 178 17.15 31.77 12.06
C LYS A 178 15.83 31.76 12.81
N ILE A 179 15.84 31.42 14.09
CA ILE A 179 14.62 31.39 14.91
C ILE A 179 14.00 32.76 15.04
N ASN A 180 14.80 33.81 15.26
CA ASN A 180 14.27 35.18 15.30
C ASN A 180 13.58 35.54 13.98
N THR A 181 14.18 35.18 12.85
CA THR A 181 13.58 35.36 11.51
C THR A 181 12.25 34.60 11.37
N TYR A 182 12.19 33.36 11.86
CA TYR A 182 10.99 32.53 11.81
C TYR A 182 9.86 33.07 12.68
N VAL A 183 10.19 33.54 13.90
CA VAL A 183 9.25 34.20 14.81
C VAL A 183 8.64 35.42 14.12
N GLU A 184 9.46 36.32 13.59
CA GLU A 184 9.00 37.53 12.90
C GLU A 184 8.07 37.21 11.73
N PHE A 185 8.44 36.22 10.90
CA PHE A 185 7.63 35.81 9.77
C PHE A 185 6.24 35.29 10.21
N VAL A 186 6.18 34.44 11.25
CA VAL A 186 4.92 33.90 11.76
C VAL A 186 4.04 34.99 12.38
N VAL A 187 4.63 35.97 13.09
CA VAL A 187 3.89 37.11 13.63
C VAL A 187 3.25 37.95 12.52
N GLN A 188 3.98 38.18 11.43
CA GLN A 188 3.51 38.99 10.31
C GLN A 188 2.51 38.25 9.41
N ASN A 189 2.80 36.99 9.07
CA ASN A 189 2.11 36.27 7.98
C ASN A 189 1.32 35.03 8.46
N GLY A 190 1.51 34.59 9.70
CA GLY A 190 0.81 33.43 10.24
C GLY A 190 -0.68 33.67 10.49
N SER A 191 -1.45 32.59 10.57
CA SER A 191 -2.84 32.64 11.04
C SER A 191 -2.90 32.93 12.55
N ASP A 192 -4.04 33.39 13.06
CA ASP A 192 -4.24 33.63 14.49
C ASP A 192 -3.91 32.40 15.35
N ASN A 193 -4.26 31.20 14.86
CA ASN A 193 -3.92 29.95 15.52
C ASN A 193 -2.40 29.71 15.57
N ALA A 194 -1.67 29.99 14.49
CA ALA A 194 -0.21 29.87 14.46
C ALA A 194 0.46 30.87 15.42
N LYS A 195 -0.03 32.11 15.47
CA LYS A 195 0.44 33.15 16.40
C LYS A 195 0.19 32.75 17.86
N ASN A 196 -1.00 32.22 18.17
CA ASN A 196 -1.31 31.74 19.52
C ASN A 196 -0.42 30.58 19.95
N LYS A 197 -0.12 29.63 19.05
CA LYS A 197 0.84 28.55 19.32
C LYS A 197 2.26 29.08 19.53
N LEU A 198 2.68 30.04 18.72
CA LEU A 198 3.99 30.68 18.85
C LEU A 198 4.17 31.32 20.23
N ASN A 199 3.15 32.02 20.73
CA ASN A 199 3.18 32.66 22.04
C ASN A 199 3.39 31.67 23.20
N ALA A 200 3.04 30.38 23.02
CA ALA A 200 3.30 29.35 24.02
C ALA A 200 4.77 28.89 24.07
N PHE A 201 5.58 29.26 23.07
CA PHE A 201 7.00 28.91 22.97
C PHE A 201 7.94 30.09 23.22
N VAL A 202 7.40 31.31 23.28
CA VAL A 202 8.16 32.54 23.54
C VAL A 202 7.98 32.94 25.00
N THR A 203 9.08 32.98 25.75
CA THR A 203 9.13 33.45 27.14
C THR A 203 10.12 34.60 27.21
N ASP A 204 9.72 35.74 27.79
CA ASP A 204 10.55 36.95 27.89
C ASP A 204 11.15 37.42 26.54
N GLY A 205 10.39 37.25 25.46
CA GLY A 205 10.80 37.63 24.11
C GLY A 205 11.83 36.71 23.46
N LYS A 206 12.14 35.55 24.08
CA LYS A 206 13.05 34.54 23.53
C LYS A 206 12.39 33.17 23.41
N VAL A 207 12.85 32.38 22.45
CA VAL A 207 12.47 30.98 22.29
C VAL A 207 13.57 30.13 22.91
N ALA A 208 13.19 29.15 23.74
CA ALA A 208 14.15 28.18 24.27
C ALA A 208 14.54 27.15 23.19
N GLU A 209 15.78 26.68 23.20
CA GLU A 209 16.36 25.82 22.15
C GLU A 209 15.53 24.55 21.90
N GLU A 210 14.96 23.96 22.96
CA GLU A 210 14.08 22.79 22.86
C GLU A 210 12.79 23.01 22.05
N ASN A 211 12.43 24.27 21.79
CA ASN A 211 11.27 24.65 20.99
C ASN A 211 11.62 25.13 19.57
N TYR A 212 12.90 25.18 19.20
CA TYR A 212 13.33 25.65 17.87
C TYR A 212 12.66 24.90 16.73
N GLY A 213 12.60 23.57 16.81
CA GLY A 213 11.90 22.74 15.83
C GLY A 213 10.41 23.09 15.68
N LYS A 214 9.72 23.33 16.80
CA LYS A 214 8.29 23.68 16.79
C LYS A 214 8.03 25.04 16.15
N VAL A 215 8.91 26.01 16.38
CA VAL A 215 8.84 27.33 15.75
C VAL A 215 9.12 27.22 14.25
N TYR A 216 10.10 26.41 13.85
CA TYR A 216 10.36 26.13 12.44
C TYR A 216 9.15 25.48 11.74
N GLU A 217 8.46 24.53 12.39
CA GLU A 217 7.23 23.94 11.84
C GLU A 217 6.14 24.98 11.60
N LEU A 218 5.94 25.90 12.54
CA LEU A 218 4.98 26.99 12.41
C LEU A 218 5.36 27.92 11.25
N TYR A 219 6.63 28.29 11.14
CA TYR A 219 7.16 29.09 10.05
C TYR A 219 6.95 28.42 8.69
N PHE A 220 7.37 27.16 8.56
CA PHE A 220 7.28 26.42 7.31
C PHE A 220 5.84 26.27 6.85
N ASN A 221 4.93 26.00 7.79
CA ASN A 221 3.50 25.94 7.49
C ASN A 221 2.92 27.30 7.11
N ALA A 222 3.26 28.38 7.83
CA ALA A 222 2.81 29.72 7.48
C ALA A 222 3.30 30.18 6.10
N ARG A 223 4.55 29.85 5.76
CA ARG A 223 5.16 30.25 4.49
C ARG A 223 4.66 29.41 3.32
N TYR A 224 4.64 28.09 3.45
CA TYR A 224 4.41 27.19 2.32
C TYR A 224 3.07 26.46 2.35
N ASN A 225 2.28 26.61 3.43
CA ASN A 225 1.02 25.90 3.64
C ASN A 225 1.15 24.38 3.51
N THR A 226 2.25 23.83 4.01
CA THR A 226 2.54 22.39 4.06
C THR A 226 3.31 22.05 5.34
N LYS A 227 3.53 20.77 5.62
CA LYS A 227 4.30 20.31 6.79
C LYS A 227 5.80 20.47 6.52
N ALA A 228 6.56 20.88 7.54
CA ALA A 228 8.02 20.84 7.49
C ALA A 228 8.51 19.39 7.31
N PRO A 229 9.36 19.12 6.31
CA PRO A 229 9.94 17.80 6.09
C PRO A 229 10.99 17.49 7.17
N SER A 230 10.86 16.32 7.75
CA SER A 230 11.81 15.73 8.70
C SER A 230 12.80 14.83 7.97
N MET A 231 13.96 14.55 8.57
CA MET A 231 14.97 13.63 8.03
C MET A 231 14.36 12.27 7.65
N ARG A 232 13.32 11.82 8.36
CA ARG A 232 12.55 10.64 7.99
C ARG A 232 11.95 10.73 6.60
N ASP A 233 11.35 11.87 6.26
CA ASP A 233 10.71 12.09 4.97
C ASP A 233 11.75 11.98 3.86
N TYR A 234 12.97 12.52 4.04
CA TYR A 234 14.09 12.29 3.10
C TYR A 234 14.42 10.81 2.89
N TYR A 235 14.56 10.02 3.95
CA TYR A 235 14.87 8.59 3.82
C TYR A 235 13.74 7.83 3.10
N ILE A 236 12.48 8.12 3.45
CA ILE A 236 11.32 7.49 2.81
C ILE A 236 11.25 7.87 1.33
N ASP A 237 11.31 9.17 1.02
CA ASP A 237 11.17 9.67 -0.35
C ASP A 237 12.35 9.25 -1.25
N THR A 238 13.55 9.09 -0.68
CA THR A 238 14.74 8.66 -1.43
C THR A 238 14.71 7.17 -1.69
N TYR A 239 14.59 6.34 -0.64
CA TYR A 239 14.79 4.90 -0.76
C TYR A 239 13.54 4.14 -1.22
N LEU A 240 12.34 4.72 -1.06
CA LEU A 240 11.11 4.19 -1.66
C LEU A 240 10.76 4.86 -3.00
N ALA A 241 11.67 5.69 -3.56
CA ALA A 241 11.46 6.32 -4.85
C ALA A 241 11.23 5.28 -5.96
N THR A 242 10.30 5.60 -6.87
CA THR A 242 10.08 4.84 -8.11
C THR A 242 10.35 5.72 -9.32
N ASP A 243 10.86 5.10 -10.39
CA ASP A 243 11.08 5.77 -11.67
C ASP A 243 9.79 5.92 -12.48
N SER A 244 9.89 6.49 -13.68
CA SER A 244 8.74 6.68 -14.59
C SER A 244 8.05 5.39 -15.03
N THR A 245 8.70 4.24 -14.88
CA THR A 245 8.13 2.91 -15.19
C THR A 245 7.46 2.27 -13.96
N GLY A 246 7.60 2.89 -12.79
CA GLY A 246 7.14 2.37 -11.51
C GLY A 246 8.13 1.38 -10.86
N ALA A 247 9.35 1.26 -11.40
CA ALA A 247 10.39 0.43 -10.80
C ALA A 247 11.12 1.20 -9.69
N SER A 248 11.52 0.51 -8.63
CA SER A 248 12.28 1.15 -7.54
C SER A 248 13.62 1.68 -8.03
N VAL A 249 13.91 2.94 -7.71
CA VAL A 249 15.18 3.61 -8.05
C VAL A 249 16.33 2.96 -7.28
N TYR A 250 16.10 2.67 -6.01
CA TYR A 250 17.05 1.95 -5.15
C TYR A 250 16.60 0.50 -4.94
N ASN A 251 17.55 -0.42 -4.94
CA ASN A 251 17.36 -1.83 -4.69
C ASN A 251 18.53 -2.37 -3.86
N ASN A 252 18.36 -3.53 -3.23
CA ASN A 252 19.40 -4.20 -2.43
C ASN A 252 19.96 -3.27 -1.35
N TYR A 253 19.12 -2.89 -0.40
CA TYR A 253 19.50 -2.01 0.69
C TYR A 253 18.90 -2.42 2.02
N VAL A 254 19.56 -1.97 3.08
CA VAL A 254 19.09 -1.98 4.45
C VAL A 254 19.14 -0.53 4.95
N VAL A 255 17.98 0.01 5.32
CA VAL A 255 17.87 1.32 5.98
C VAL A 255 17.30 1.08 7.38
N LEU A 256 18.09 1.36 8.41
CA LEU A 256 17.66 1.28 9.81
C LEU A 256 17.58 2.69 10.38
N LEU A 257 16.36 3.16 10.62
CA LEU A 257 16.16 4.45 11.26
C LEU A 257 15.79 4.26 12.73
N LYS A 258 15.67 5.35 13.49
CA LYS A 258 15.32 5.29 14.90
C LYS A 258 14.03 4.53 15.20
N ASP A 259 12.98 4.63 14.40
CA ASP A 259 11.69 4.00 14.71
C ASP A 259 11.11 3.12 13.59
N ILE A 260 11.69 3.21 12.40
CA ILE A 260 11.26 2.50 11.19
C ILE A 260 12.48 1.88 10.52
N ALA A 261 12.30 0.74 9.87
CA ALA A 261 13.30 0.18 8.97
C ALA A 261 12.71 -0.05 7.58
N LEU A 262 13.58 -0.02 6.58
CA LEU A 262 13.27 -0.25 5.18
C LEU A 262 14.28 -1.25 4.63
N PHE A 263 13.79 -2.29 4.01
CA PHE A 263 14.60 -3.34 3.40
C PHE A 263 14.17 -3.52 1.96
N SER A 264 15.14 -3.72 1.09
CA SER A 264 14.91 -4.10 -0.30
C SER A 264 15.93 -5.14 -0.70
N TRP A 265 15.48 -6.24 -1.28
CA TRP A 265 16.36 -7.30 -1.77
C TRP A 265 15.70 -8.07 -2.91
N ARG A 266 16.44 -9.03 -3.46
CA ARG A 266 15.89 -10.06 -4.34
C ARG A 266 16.02 -11.42 -3.68
N THR A 267 14.95 -12.20 -3.69
CA THR A 267 15.00 -13.61 -3.28
C THR A 267 15.92 -14.40 -4.19
N ASP A 268 16.32 -15.60 -3.77
CA ASP A 268 17.22 -16.45 -4.55
C ASP A 268 16.60 -16.87 -5.91
N ASN A 269 15.26 -16.82 -6.01
CA ASN A 269 14.50 -17.04 -7.24
C ASN A 269 14.28 -15.75 -8.08
N GLY A 270 14.99 -14.66 -7.75
CA GLY A 270 14.99 -13.41 -8.50
C GLY A 270 13.80 -12.47 -8.24
N GLN A 271 12.96 -12.75 -7.23
CA GLN A 271 11.81 -11.89 -6.92
C GLN A 271 12.23 -10.69 -6.11
N SER A 272 11.86 -9.49 -6.54
CA SER A 272 12.07 -8.28 -5.74
C SER A 272 11.12 -8.26 -4.54
N VAL A 273 11.69 -8.04 -3.37
CA VAL A 273 10.98 -7.86 -2.11
C VAL A 273 11.41 -6.53 -1.54
N SER A 274 10.43 -5.69 -1.19
CA SER A 274 10.64 -4.47 -0.43
C SER A 274 9.66 -4.45 0.72
N VAL A 275 10.15 -4.15 1.91
CA VAL A 275 9.36 -4.02 3.12
C VAL A 275 9.83 -2.79 3.87
N SER A 276 8.87 -2.02 4.37
CA SER A 276 9.12 -0.96 5.34
C SER A 276 8.20 -1.14 6.52
N GLY A 277 8.66 -0.81 7.72
CA GLY A 277 7.81 -0.93 8.89
C GLY A 277 8.43 -0.43 10.19
N TYR A 278 7.57 -0.06 11.13
CA TYR A 278 7.98 0.27 12.50
C TYR A 278 8.43 -0.98 13.26
N TYR A 279 9.34 -0.83 14.22
CA TYR A 279 9.83 -1.94 15.05
C TYR A 279 8.78 -2.54 16.01
N GLY A 280 7.64 -1.87 16.18
CA GLY A 280 6.58 -2.29 17.10
C GLY A 280 6.98 -2.12 18.57
N LYS A 281 6.35 -2.88 19.47
CA LYS A 281 6.64 -2.86 20.92
C LYS A 281 7.70 -3.86 21.36
N THR A 282 8.34 -4.53 20.40
CA THR A 282 9.29 -5.60 20.67
C THR A 282 10.56 -5.02 21.28
N ARG A 283 11.05 -5.64 22.36
CA ARG A 283 12.40 -5.41 22.87
C ARG A 283 13.32 -6.46 22.26
N LEU A 284 14.34 -6.01 21.55
CA LEU A 284 15.23 -6.91 20.82
C LEU A 284 16.63 -6.31 20.75
N THR A 285 17.64 -7.13 21.01
CA THR A 285 19.04 -6.79 20.78
C THR A 285 19.60 -7.69 19.69
N VAL A 286 20.28 -7.10 18.72
CA VAL A 286 20.95 -7.80 17.62
C VAL A 286 22.44 -7.44 17.67
N ASN A 287 23.29 -8.45 17.83
CA ASN A 287 24.74 -8.32 17.94
C ASN A 287 25.40 -9.66 17.54
N GLY A 288 26.74 -9.72 17.60
CA GLY A 288 27.50 -10.91 17.22
C GLY A 288 27.25 -12.17 18.06
N THR A 289 26.65 -12.05 19.25
CA THR A 289 26.31 -13.23 20.08
C THR A 289 24.93 -13.78 19.78
N ASP A 290 24.03 -12.96 19.23
CA ASP A 290 22.62 -13.29 18.98
C ASP A 290 22.21 -13.02 17.52
N LEU A 291 22.99 -13.52 16.55
CA LEU A 291 22.76 -13.26 15.12
C LEU A 291 21.38 -13.70 14.62
N GLU A 292 20.75 -14.70 15.26
CA GLU A 292 19.37 -15.10 14.94
C GLU A 292 18.34 -13.99 15.20
N ASN A 293 18.68 -13.02 16.06
CA ASN A 293 17.81 -11.88 16.32
C ASN A 293 17.78 -10.91 15.12
N ALA A 294 18.76 -10.97 14.21
CA ALA A 294 18.70 -10.22 12.95
C ALA A 294 17.51 -10.71 12.12
N ASP A 295 17.36 -12.01 11.91
CA ASP A 295 16.22 -12.54 11.14
C ASP A 295 14.88 -12.27 11.84
N LYS A 296 14.85 -12.43 13.17
CA LYS A 296 13.66 -12.12 13.97
C LYS A 296 13.27 -10.66 13.84
N LEU A 297 14.23 -9.74 13.76
CA LEU A 297 13.95 -8.33 13.59
C LEU A 297 13.18 -8.07 12.29
N VAL A 298 13.65 -8.59 11.17
CA VAL A 298 12.99 -8.39 9.86
C VAL A 298 11.56 -8.96 9.87
N LYS A 299 11.39 -10.18 10.41
CA LYS A 299 10.08 -10.84 10.51
C LYS A 299 9.14 -10.13 11.48
N ASN A 300 9.64 -9.71 12.65
CA ASN A 300 8.85 -9.00 13.66
C ASN A 300 8.44 -7.61 13.18
N MET A 301 9.33 -6.89 12.49
CA MET A 301 9.02 -5.61 11.88
C MET A 301 7.89 -5.79 10.87
N TYR A 302 7.97 -6.75 9.95
CA TYR A 302 6.86 -7.00 9.01
C TYR A 302 5.55 -7.33 9.73
N ALA A 303 5.59 -8.20 10.75
CA ALA A 303 4.41 -8.57 11.54
C ALA A 303 3.79 -7.39 12.31
N ALA A 304 4.63 -6.51 12.86
CA ALA A 304 4.19 -5.30 13.57
C ALA A 304 3.43 -4.33 12.66
N ASN A 305 3.62 -4.42 11.33
CA ASN A 305 2.95 -3.59 10.33
C ASN A 305 1.79 -4.32 9.64
N SER A 306 1.28 -5.39 10.26
CA SER A 306 0.10 -6.13 9.77
C SER A 306 -1.11 -5.22 9.53
N GLU A 307 -1.34 -4.21 10.36
CA GLU A 307 -2.43 -3.24 10.15
C GLU A 307 -2.30 -2.49 8.81
N ALA A 308 -1.09 -2.07 8.45
CA ALA A 308 -0.83 -1.42 7.16
C ALA A 308 -1.09 -2.39 5.99
N VAL A 309 -0.72 -3.66 6.13
CA VAL A 309 -1.03 -4.71 5.15
C VAL A 309 -2.55 -4.85 4.97
N TRP A 310 -3.32 -4.91 6.07
CA TRP A 310 -4.78 -4.96 6.03
C TRP A 310 -5.40 -3.74 5.37
N ILE A 311 -4.93 -2.53 5.69
CA ILE A 311 -5.40 -1.28 5.08
C ILE A 311 -5.13 -1.29 3.57
N ASN A 312 -3.93 -1.69 3.15
CA ASN A 312 -3.57 -1.76 1.73
C ASN A 312 -4.47 -2.75 0.97
N TYR A 313 -4.66 -3.95 1.50
CA TYR A 313 -5.57 -4.92 0.89
C TYR A 313 -7.04 -4.47 0.94
N PHE A 314 -7.46 -3.75 1.97
CA PHE A 314 -8.80 -3.16 2.02
C PHE A 314 -9.00 -2.14 0.89
N LEU A 315 -8.02 -1.26 0.65
CA LEU A 315 -8.06 -0.29 -0.45
C LEU A 315 -8.08 -1.00 -1.82
N TYR A 316 -7.21 -2.01 -2.01
CA TYR A 316 -7.20 -2.79 -3.25
C TYR A 316 -8.49 -3.57 -3.46
N MET A 317 -9.02 -4.20 -2.42
CA MET A 317 -10.29 -4.93 -2.48
C MET A 317 -11.48 -4.00 -2.70
N THR A 318 -11.46 -2.78 -2.19
CA THR A 318 -12.51 -1.79 -2.48
C THR A 318 -12.54 -1.46 -3.96
N ARG A 319 -11.37 -1.23 -4.58
CA ARG A 319 -11.26 -1.02 -6.04
C ARG A 319 -11.73 -2.25 -6.82
N ALA A 320 -11.31 -3.45 -6.41
CA ALA A 320 -11.73 -4.70 -7.05
C ALA A 320 -13.24 -4.95 -6.90
N ALA A 321 -13.82 -4.64 -5.73
CA ALA A 321 -15.25 -4.75 -5.46
C ALA A 321 -16.07 -3.80 -6.32
N LEU A 322 -15.60 -2.56 -6.55
CA LEU A 322 -16.24 -1.64 -7.48
C LEU A 322 -16.27 -2.21 -8.90
N THR A 323 -15.14 -2.70 -9.41
CA THR A 323 -15.07 -3.36 -10.74
C THR A 323 -15.97 -4.59 -10.81
N ALA A 324 -15.98 -5.41 -9.76
CA ALA A 324 -16.83 -6.58 -9.65
C ALA A 324 -18.33 -6.23 -9.59
N ALA A 325 -18.70 -5.14 -8.92
CA ALA A 325 -20.06 -4.63 -8.90
C ALA A 325 -20.50 -4.14 -10.29
N PHE A 326 -19.64 -3.44 -11.02
CA PHE A 326 -19.90 -3.10 -12.42
C PHE A 326 -20.10 -4.35 -13.28
N ALA A 327 -19.24 -5.37 -13.15
CA ALA A 327 -19.41 -6.64 -13.85
C ALA A 327 -20.72 -7.35 -13.48
N TRP A 328 -21.13 -7.28 -12.21
CA TRP A 328 -22.40 -7.84 -11.73
C TRP A 328 -23.62 -7.15 -12.36
N VAL A 329 -23.54 -5.89 -12.77
CA VAL A 329 -24.61 -5.21 -13.52
C VAL A 329 -24.53 -5.50 -15.02
N LEU A 330 -23.32 -5.44 -15.60
CA LEU A 330 -23.10 -5.57 -17.04
C LEU A 330 -23.44 -6.97 -17.55
N ILE A 331 -23.09 -8.03 -16.82
CA ILE A 331 -23.33 -9.40 -17.26
C ILE A 331 -24.83 -9.70 -17.40
N PRO A 332 -25.68 -9.44 -16.40
CA PRO A 332 -27.13 -9.57 -16.55
C PRO A 332 -27.70 -8.72 -17.69
N LEU A 333 -27.20 -7.50 -17.90
CA LEU A 333 -27.64 -6.65 -18.99
C LEU A 333 -27.36 -7.29 -20.35
N LEU A 334 -26.15 -7.82 -20.57
CA LEU A 334 -25.78 -8.53 -21.80
C LEU A 334 -26.66 -9.76 -22.02
N PHE A 335 -26.87 -10.58 -21.00
CA PHE A 335 -27.74 -11.76 -21.11
C PHE A 335 -29.20 -11.41 -21.35
N THR A 336 -29.65 -10.26 -20.84
CA THR A 336 -31.00 -9.74 -21.13
C THR A 336 -31.15 -9.37 -22.60
N VAL A 337 -30.16 -8.68 -23.17
CA VAL A 337 -30.12 -8.37 -24.61
C VAL A 337 -30.11 -9.66 -25.45
N ILE A 338 -29.29 -10.64 -25.07
CA ILE A 338 -29.27 -11.97 -25.71
C ILE A 338 -30.65 -12.64 -25.61
N GLY A 339 -31.31 -12.54 -24.46
CA GLY A 339 -32.66 -13.05 -24.25
C GLY A 339 -33.68 -12.47 -25.24
N PHE A 340 -33.62 -11.15 -25.48
CA PHE A 340 -34.47 -10.51 -26.48
C PHE A 340 -34.18 -10.97 -27.91
N ILE A 341 -32.90 -11.11 -28.28
CA ILE A 341 -32.47 -11.57 -29.61
C ILE A 341 -32.89 -13.03 -29.83
N CYS A 342 -32.68 -13.90 -28.83
CA CYS A 342 -32.98 -15.33 -28.90
C CYS A 342 -34.44 -15.68 -28.59
N LYS A 343 -35.31 -14.69 -28.33
CA LYS A 343 -36.72 -14.90 -27.93
C LYS A 343 -36.86 -15.84 -26.72
N SER A 344 -35.98 -15.67 -25.74
CA SER A 344 -35.96 -16.44 -24.49
C SER A 344 -36.59 -15.63 -23.35
N PRO A 345 -37.79 -16.00 -22.85
CA PRO A 345 -38.45 -15.31 -21.75
C PRO A 345 -37.64 -15.32 -20.45
N SER A 346 -36.91 -16.41 -20.17
CA SER A 346 -36.13 -16.53 -18.94
C SER A 346 -34.92 -15.58 -18.91
N LEU A 347 -34.28 -15.36 -20.06
CA LEU A 347 -33.17 -14.42 -20.17
C LEU A 347 -33.66 -12.97 -20.33
N GLY A 348 -34.80 -12.73 -20.98
CA GLY A 348 -35.35 -11.38 -21.19
C GLY A 348 -35.75 -10.65 -19.89
N ASN A 349 -35.78 -11.35 -18.74
CA ASN A 349 -36.04 -10.75 -17.44
C ASN A 349 -34.72 -10.40 -16.71
N PHE A 350 -34.28 -9.16 -16.85
CA PHE A 350 -33.08 -8.63 -16.17
C PHE A 350 -33.05 -8.94 -14.68
N GLY A 351 -34.15 -8.73 -13.96
CA GLY A 351 -34.20 -8.94 -12.51
C GLY A 351 -33.96 -10.40 -12.11
N GLY A 352 -34.46 -11.34 -12.91
CA GLY A 352 -34.19 -12.77 -12.74
C GLY A 352 -32.73 -13.12 -12.98
N VAL A 353 -32.14 -12.58 -14.05
CA VAL A 353 -30.74 -12.79 -14.40
C VAL A 353 -29.80 -12.19 -13.36
N PHE A 354 -30.09 -10.96 -12.93
CA PHE A 354 -29.31 -10.23 -11.93
C PHE A 354 -29.21 -10.97 -10.60
N LYS A 355 -30.33 -11.53 -10.12
CA LYS A 355 -30.35 -12.32 -8.87
C LYS A 355 -29.52 -13.60 -8.98
N THR A 356 -29.61 -14.30 -10.10
CA THR A 356 -28.87 -15.56 -10.31
C THR A 356 -27.37 -15.31 -10.39
N VAL A 357 -26.94 -14.34 -11.19
CA VAL A 357 -25.52 -13.95 -11.28
C VAL A 357 -25.02 -13.49 -9.92
N GLY A 358 -25.83 -12.72 -9.18
CA GLY A 358 -25.51 -12.29 -7.82
C GLY A 358 -25.28 -13.44 -6.86
N GLY A 359 -26.07 -14.51 -6.98
CA GLY A 359 -25.90 -15.72 -6.19
C GLY A 359 -24.60 -16.46 -6.45
N PHE A 360 -23.97 -16.30 -7.62
CA PHE A 360 -22.76 -17.05 -8.00
C PHE A 360 -21.47 -16.52 -7.37
N TRP A 361 -21.44 -15.27 -6.88
CA TRP A 361 -20.22 -14.65 -6.36
C TRP A 361 -19.52 -15.46 -5.28
N LEU A 362 -20.27 -16.00 -4.32
CA LEU A 362 -19.67 -16.74 -3.20
C LEU A 362 -19.01 -18.04 -3.65
N GLY A 363 -19.58 -18.76 -4.62
CA GLY A 363 -18.94 -19.98 -5.15
C GLY A 363 -17.81 -19.67 -6.14
N ALA A 364 -17.84 -18.50 -6.79
CA ALA A 364 -16.84 -18.10 -7.76
C ALA A 364 -15.45 -17.88 -7.14
N ILE A 365 -15.36 -17.67 -5.82
CA ILE A 365 -14.07 -17.51 -5.13
C ILE A 365 -13.33 -18.83 -4.91
N CYS A 366 -13.98 -20.00 -5.04
CA CYS A 366 -13.35 -21.29 -4.70
C CYS A 366 -12.02 -21.54 -5.45
N PRO A 367 -11.92 -21.30 -6.77
CA PRO A 367 -10.65 -21.41 -7.48
C PRO A 367 -9.63 -20.37 -7.01
N THR A 368 -10.08 -19.15 -6.70
CA THR A 368 -9.23 -18.08 -6.16
C THR A 368 -8.65 -18.44 -4.80
N VAL A 369 -9.40 -19.14 -3.92
CA VAL A 369 -8.89 -19.63 -2.64
C VAL A 369 -7.68 -20.55 -2.86
N LEU A 370 -7.83 -21.57 -3.71
CA LEU A 370 -6.75 -22.51 -4.02
C LEU A 370 -5.55 -21.81 -4.67
N TRP A 371 -5.82 -20.93 -5.63
CA TRP A 371 -4.79 -20.12 -6.28
C TRP A 371 -4.00 -19.30 -5.26
N THR A 372 -4.67 -18.51 -4.42
CA THR A 372 -3.99 -17.62 -3.48
C THR A 372 -3.18 -18.40 -2.46
N VAL A 373 -3.66 -19.55 -1.96
CA VAL A 373 -2.91 -20.38 -1.00
C VAL A 373 -1.58 -20.85 -1.59
N VAL A 374 -1.55 -21.27 -2.85
CA VAL A 374 -0.33 -21.77 -3.50
C VAL A 374 0.54 -20.62 -4.00
N ALA A 375 -0.06 -19.69 -4.74
CA ALA A 375 0.64 -18.61 -5.42
C ALA A 375 1.27 -17.61 -4.45
N SER A 376 0.71 -17.43 -3.25
CA SER A 376 1.26 -16.50 -2.25
C SER A 376 2.65 -16.89 -1.76
N PHE A 377 3.10 -18.13 -1.94
CA PHE A 377 4.47 -18.55 -1.59
C PHE A 377 5.41 -18.58 -2.81
N LEU A 378 4.86 -18.41 -4.02
CA LEU A 378 5.60 -18.63 -5.27
C LEU A 378 5.70 -17.38 -6.14
N LEU A 379 4.83 -16.39 -5.97
CA LEU A 379 4.73 -15.23 -6.85
C LEU A 379 4.63 -13.94 -6.06
N ASN A 380 5.11 -12.83 -6.62
CA ASN A 380 4.94 -11.51 -6.00
C ASN A 380 3.45 -11.22 -5.70
N GLN A 381 3.20 -10.67 -4.51
CA GLN A 381 1.86 -10.39 -3.98
C GLN A 381 0.95 -9.60 -4.93
N THR A 382 1.52 -8.73 -5.76
CA THR A 382 0.81 -7.97 -6.80
C THR A 382 0.18 -8.89 -7.84
N TYR A 383 0.95 -9.85 -8.36
CA TYR A 383 0.44 -10.83 -9.32
C TYR A 383 -0.59 -11.76 -8.68
N VAL A 384 -0.32 -12.21 -7.44
CA VAL A 384 -1.26 -13.06 -6.69
C VAL A 384 -2.62 -12.39 -6.56
N PHE A 385 -2.64 -11.11 -6.20
CA PHE A 385 -3.86 -10.32 -6.06
C PHE A 385 -4.61 -10.17 -7.39
N TYR A 386 -3.97 -9.62 -8.42
CA TYR A 386 -4.65 -9.32 -9.68
C TYR A 386 -5.11 -10.58 -10.42
N LEU A 387 -4.27 -11.62 -10.47
CA LEU A 387 -4.67 -12.90 -11.07
C LEU A 387 -5.76 -13.59 -10.25
N GLY A 388 -5.71 -13.49 -8.91
CA GLY A 388 -6.75 -14.05 -8.05
C GLY A 388 -8.11 -13.38 -8.26
N VAL A 389 -8.15 -12.04 -8.36
CA VAL A 389 -9.37 -11.28 -8.68
C VAL A 389 -9.86 -11.61 -10.10
N ALA A 390 -8.96 -11.66 -11.08
CA ALA A 390 -9.31 -12.03 -12.45
C ALA A 390 -9.90 -13.45 -12.51
N LEU A 391 -9.36 -14.39 -11.74
CA LEU A 391 -9.85 -15.76 -11.65
C LEU A 391 -11.27 -15.82 -11.05
N THR A 392 -11.58 -14.99 -10.04
CA THR A 392 -12.95 -14.90 -9.49
C THR A 392 -13.91 -14.39 -10.57
N LEU A 393 -13.55 -13.33 -11.30
CA LEU A 393 -14.38 -12.77 -12.37
C LEU A 393 -14.59 -13.78 -13.52
N ALA A 394 -13.52 -14.44 -13.95
CA ALA A 394 -13.56 -15.47 -14.99
C ALA A 394 -14.45 -16.65 -14.57
N THR A 395 -14.31 -17.12 -13.33
CA THR A 395 -15.11 -18.22 -12.78
C THR A 395 -16.59 -17.84 -12.73
N MET A 396 -16.92 -16.62 -12.31
CA MET A 396 -18.28 -16.10 -12.29
C MET A 396 -18.87 -16.01 -13.72
N LEU A 397 -18.09 -15.51 -14.68
CA LEU A 397 -18.50 -15.44 -16.09
C LEU A 397 -18.75 -16.83 -16.70
N VAL A 398 -17.79 -17.76 -16.55
CA VAL A 398 -17.91 -19.14 -17.02
C VAL A 398 -19.14 -19.81 -16.43
N ARG A 399 -19.35 -19.67 -15.12
CA ARG A 399 -20.52 -20.27 -14.47
C ARG A 399 -21.83 -19.69 -15.00
N THR A 400 -21.86 -18.39 -15.27
CA THR A 400 -23.01 -17.69 -15.86
C THR A 400 -23.29 -18.19 -17.27
N LEU A 401 -22.26 -18.33 -18.11
CA LEU A 401 -22.36 -18.90 -19.46
C LEU A 401 -22.91 -20.33 -19.44
N ILE A 402 -22.36 -21.19 -18.57
CA ILE A 402 -22.83 -22.58 -18.38
C ILE A 402 -24.30 -22.61 -17.94
N HIS A 403 -24.77 -21.62 -17.19
CA HIS A 403 -26.17 -21.55 -16.79
C HIS A 403 -27.10 -21.13 -17.94
N TYR A 404 -26.76 -20.02 -18.61
CA TYR A 404 -27.71 -19.32 -19.47
C TYR A 404 -27.64 -19.70 -20.95
N ILE A 405 -26.48 -20.14 -21.47
CA ILE A 405 -26.39 -20.61 -22.87
C ILE A 405 -27.36 -21.78 -23.13
N PRO A 406 -27.42 -22.84 -22.29
CA PRO A 406 -28.35 -23.94 -22.52
C PRO A 406 -29.82 -23.51 -22.46
N ILE A 407 -30.16 -22.56 -21.57
CA ILE A 407 -31.53 -22.03 -21.44
C ILE A 407 -31.90 -21.27 -22.72
N ALA A 408 -31.04 -20.36 -23.17
CA ALA A 408 -31.26 -19.57 -24.39
C ALA A 408 -31.47 -20.47 -25.63
N VAL A 409 -30.63 -21.50 -25.79
CA VAL A 409 -30.74 -22.44 -26.93
C VAL A 409 -32.04 -23.24 -26.86
N THR A 410 -32.42 -23.73 -25.67
CA THR A 410 -33.62 -24.56 -25.50
C THR A 410 -34.89 -23.76 -25.76
N GLU A 411 -35.01 -22.57 -25.17
CA GLU A 411 -36.20 -21.73 -25.32
C GLU A 411 -36.34 -21.18 -26.74
N ASN A 412 -35.24 -20.80 -27.41
CA ASN A 412 -35.29 -20.37 -28.80
C ASN A 412 -35.76 -21.51 -29.74
N LYS A 413 -35.29 -22.74 -29.52
CA LYS A 413 -35.75 -23.92 -30.29
C LYS A 413 -37.25 -24.16 -30.10
N GLN A 414 -37.74 -24.04 -28.86
CA GLN A 414 -39.17 -24.19 -28.56
C GLN A 414 -40.00 -23.08 -29.22
N TYR A 415 -39.53 -21.84 -29.17
CA TYR A 415 -40.18 -20.69 -29.82
C TYR A 415 -40.30 -20.90 -31.34
N LYS A 416 -39.19 -21.28 -32.01
CA LYS A 416 -39.21 -21.57 -33.46
C LYS A 416 -40.14 -22.73 -33.81
N ALA A 417 -40.17 -23.79 -33.01
CA ALA A 417 -41.07 -24.92 -33.23
C ALA A 417 -42.55 -24.53 -33.04
N GLN A 418 -42.87 -23.61 -32.13
CA GLN A 418 -44.22 -23.08 -31.95
C GLN A 418 -44.62 -22.17 -33.11
N GLN A 419 -43.74 -21.27 -33.57
CA GLN A 419 -44.01 -20.45 -34.75
C GLN A 419 -44.27 -21.32 -35.99
N ALA A 420 -43.41 -22.31 -36.25
CA ALA A 420 -43.61 -23.21 -37.38
C ALA A 420 -44.92 -24.03 -37.31
N LYS A 421 -45.45 -24.29 -36.12
CA LYS A 421 -46.78 -24.91 -35.96
C LYS A 421 -47.91 -23.93 -36.24
N ASN A 422 -47.76 -22.68 -35.83
CA ASN A 422 -48.76 -21.64 -36.03
C ASN A 422 -48.80 -21.14 -37.49
N ASP A 423 -47.68 -21.18 -38.21
CA ASP A 423 -47.61 -20.77 -39.62
C ASP A 423 -48.16 -21.85 -40.58
N ASN A 424 -48.31 -23.10 -40.10
CA ASN A 424 -48.85 -24.25 -40.86
C ASN A 424 -50.30 -24.61 -40.46
N ALA A 425 -50.91 -23.84 -39.56
CA ALA A 425 -52.30 -23.95 -39.13
C ALA A 425 -53.10 -22.77 -39.70
#